data_AF-A0A2P8MHW5-F1
#
_entry.id   AF-A0A2P8MHW5-F1
#
_cell.length_a   1.000
_cell.length_b   1.000
_cell.length_c   1.000
_cell.angle_alpha   90.00
_cell.angle_beta   90.00
_cell.angle_gamma   90.00
#
_symmetry.space_group_name_H-M   'P 1'
#
loop_
_entity.id
_entity.type
_entity.pdbx_description
1 polymer ?
#
loop_
_entity_poly.entity_id
_entity_poly.type
_entity_poly.pdbx_seq_one_letter_code
_entity_poly.pdbx_strand_id
1 'polypeptide(L)'
;MSFKVMGVTAGRKDSNSEILLKEALLACKNQGAEAMMINLRDYNILECTGCTACTHAMTKGKYVGCSLDGRDDKKTIMDIMLNQDAVIFSAPTYDLMPTATFLKFMHRNLSYESSFLEEIGEVEHRDRIGALIAVGGSTRSWQSMALEAMQATCFTNDFKIVDMLLATRVPAPKQCLLNNNLIKRAHQVGENIMKSLNTKVEDRKWLGDEKMGWCPNCHSNALILGEPQWDGLYFPIECQVCGAGGDLQKTEDGKWKFVIAENGLCRDRTDINGRACHGKEIAHTQGGFYTEENLSIVKEKFAKYKDLEFPSIKIEK
;
A
#
# COMPACT_ATOMS: atom_id res chain seq x y z
N MET A 1 -22.10 -11.67 -13.74
CA MET A 1 -21.80 -12.06 -12.33
C MET A 1 -21.79 -10.79 -11.50
N SER A 2 -22.21 -10.84 -10.23
CA SER A 2 -22.09 -9.69 -9.32
C SER A 2 -20.62 -9.46 -8.97
N PHE A 3 -20.18 -8.21 -8.87
CA PHE A 3 -18.82 -7.88 -8.43
C PHE A 3 -18.65 -8.17 -6.94
N LYS A 4 -17.49 -8.70 -6.55
CA LYS A 4 -17.10 -8.95 -5.16
C LYS A 4 -16.29 -7.77 -4.62
N VAL A 5 -16.79 -7.14 -3.57
CA VAL A 5 -16.17 -5.97 -2.95
C VAL A 5 -15.91 -6.23 -1.46
N MET A 6 -14.66 -6.12 -1.04
CA MET A 6 -14.29 -6.29 0.36
C MET A 6 -13.92 -4.96 1.01
N GLY A 7 -14.41 -4.74 2.22
CA GLY A 7 -13.91 -3.69 3.10
C GLY A 7 -12.92 -4.24 4.12
N VAL A 8 -11.80 -3.56 4.31
CA VAL A 8 -10.81 -3.90 5.34
C VAL A 8 -10.58 -2.67 6.21
N THR A 9 -10.95 -2.75 7.49
CA THR A 9 -10.67 -1.66 8.45
C THR A 9 -9.64 -2.04 9.51
N ALA A 10 -8.83 -1.07 9.95
CA ALA A 10 -8.02 -1.15 11.16
C ALA A 10 -8.51 -0.21 12.27
N GLY A 11 -9.73 0.31 12.13
CA GLY A 11 -10.35 1.26 13.05
C GLY A 11 -10.90 0.66 14.32
N ARG A 12 -11.22 1.51 15.29
CA ARG A 12 -12.02 1.10 16.45
C ARG A 12 -13.40 0.64 15.95
N LYS A 13 -13.91 -0.43 16.57
CA LYS A 13 -15.25 -0.95 16.29
C LYS A 13 -16.31 0.13 16.45
N ASP A 14 -17.27 0.17 15.53
CA ASP A 14 -18.39 1.12 15.52
C ASP A 14 -17.97 2.60 15.61
N SER A 15 -16.84 2.95 15.00
CA SER A 15 -16.28 4.31 15.01
C SER A 15 -15.98 4.83 13.61
N ASN A 16 -15.34 5.99 13.50
CA ASN A 16 -15.27 6.79 12.27
C ASN A 16 -14.76 6.00 11.04
N SER A 17 -13.65 5.26 11.13
CA SER A 17 -13.11 4.48 10.00
C SER A 17 -14.04 3.37 9.54
N GLU A 18 -14.74 2.72 10.47
CA GLU A 18 -15.69 1.66 10.17
C GLU A 18 -16.98 2.23 9.58
N ILE A 19 -17.51 3.33 10.13
CA ILE A 19 -18.70 4.00 9.62
C ILE A 19 -18.50 4.48 8.18
N LEU A 20 -17.39 5.18 7.91
CA LEU A 20 -17.08 5.66 6.57
C LEU A 20 -16.86 4.51 5.58
N LEU A 21 -16.23 3.41 6.02
CA LEU A 21 -16.09 2.22 5.18
C LEU A 21 -17.45 1.56 4.89
N LYS A 22 -18.31 1.42 5.90
CA LYS A 22 -19.67 0.87 5.74
C LYS A 22 -20.49 1.72 4.77
N GLU A 23 -20.36 3.04 4.80
CA GLU A 23 -21.05 3.94 3.86
C GLU A 23 -20.58 3.71 2.41
N ALA A 24 -19.27 3.55 2.19
CA ALA A 24 -18.74 3.21 0.87
C ALA A 24 -19.23 1.84 0.38
N LEU A 25 -19.20 0.81 1.25
CA LEU A 25 -19.71 -0.52 0.92
C LEU A 25 -21.22 -0.52 0.65
N LEU A 26 -21.99 0.32 1.36
CA LEU A 26 -23.42 0.50 1.13
C LEU A 26 -23.69 0.99 -0.30
N ALA A 27 -22.91 1.96 -0.79
CA ALA A 27 -23.01 2.42 -2.18
C ALA A 27 -22.73 1.29 -3.19
N CYS A 28 -21.74 0.43 -2.92
CA CYS A 28 -21.47 -0.74 -3.75
C CYS A 28 -22.65 -1.74 -3.74
N LYS A 29 -23.19 -2.06 -2.56
CA LYS A 29 -24.34 -2.96 -2.42
C LYS A 29 -25.58 -2.45 -3.14
N ASN A 30 -25.85 -1.15 -3.07
CA ASN A 30 -27.00 -0.53 -3.74
C ASN A 30 -26.91 -0.65 -5.28
N GLN A 31 -25.72 -0.89 -5.82
CA GLN A 31 -25.47 -1.15 -7.24
C GLN A 31 -25.28 -2.64 -7.55
N GLY A 32 -25.63 -3.53 -6.62
CA GLY A 32 -25.68 -4.97 -6.83
C GLY A 32 -24.37 -5.73 -6.59
N ALA A 33 -23.36 -5.12 -5.96
CA ALA A 33 -22.15 -5.82 -5.55
C ALA A 33 -22.39 -6.75 -4.34
N GLU A 34 -21.72 -7.90 -4.33
CA GLU A 34 -21.56 -8.75 -3.16
C GLU A 34 -20.48 -8.12 -2.27
N ALA A 35 -20.90 -7.55 -1.13
CA ALA A 35 -20.00 -6.85 -0.23
C ALA A 35 -19.76 -7.64 1.07
N MET A 36 -18.49 -7.77 1.46
CA MET A 36 -18.07 -8.26 2.78
C MET A 36 -17.16 -7.25 3.48
N MET A 37 -16.99 -7.38 4.80
CA MET A 37 -16.12 -6.49 5.56
C MET A 37 -15.42 -7.25 6.69
N ILE A 38 -14.15 -6.92 6.93
CA ILE A 38 -13.38 -7.38 8.10
C ILE A 38 -12.81 -6.19 8.87
N ASN A 39 -12.58 -6.38 10.17
CA ASN A 39 -11.74 -5.49 10.97
C ASN A 39 -10.47 -6.25 11.37
N LEU A 40 -9.30 -5.77 10.97
CA LEU A 40 -8.00 -6.41 11.27
C LEU A 40 -7.72 -6.57 12.77
N ARG A 41 -8.45 -5.86 13.64
CA ARG A 41 -8.38 -6.01 15.10
C ARG A 41 -9.06 -7.28 15.62
N ASP A 42 -9.90 -7.91 14.81
CA ASP A 42 -10.60 -9.14 15.16
C ASP A 42 -9.75 -10.40 14.84
N TYR A 43 -8.54 -10.22 14.29
CA TYR A 43 -7.67 -11.29 13.81
C TYR A 43 -6.31 -11.26 14.50
N ASN A 44 -5.71 -12.43 14.68
CA ASN A 44 -4.32 -12.56 15.09
C ASN A 44 -3.43 -12.38 13.85
N ILE A 45 -2.57 -11.35 13.87
CA ILE A 45 -1.63 -11.06 12.80
C ILE A 45 -0.29 -10.78 13.45
N LEU A 46 0.71 -11.60 13.13
CA LEU A 46 2.08 -11.43 13.58
C LEU A 46 2.87 -10.55 12.61
N GLU A 47 3.88 -9.87 13.14
CA GLU A 47 4.82 -9.06 12.35
C GLU A 47 5.73 -9.94 11.50
N CYS A 48 6.25 -9.38 10.40
CA CYS A 48 7.25 -10.07 9.59
C CYS A 48 8.49 -10.35 10.45
N THR A 49 8.97 -11.59 10.50
CA THR A 49 10.18 -11.94 11.25
C THR A 49 11.48 -11.60 10.52
N GLY A 50 11.40 -11.07 9.29
CA GLY A 50 12.57 -10.79 8.46
C GLY A 50 13.38 -12.03 8.08
N CYS A 51 12.77 -13.23 8.08
CA CYS A 51 13.53 -14.48 7.80
C CYS A 51 14.01 -14.60 6.35
N THR A 52 13.47 -13.78 5.43
CA THR A 52 13.81 -13.73 3.99
C THR A 52 13.55 -15.01 3.18
N ALA A 53 12.89 -16.03 3.76
CA ALA A 53 12.65 -17.31 3.08
C ALA A 53 11.81 -17.16 1.79
N CYS A 54 10.75 -16.34 1.83
CA CYS A 54 9.90 -16.05 0.67
C CYS A 54 10.69 -15.37 -0.47
N THR A 55 11.47 -14.33 -0.16
CA THR A 55 12.34 -13.65 -1.13
C THR A 55 13.36 -14.59 -1.77
N HIS A 56 14.06 -15.42 -0.99
CA HIS A 56 15.04 -16.37 -1.51
C HIS A 56 14.42 -17.47 -2.39
N ALA A 57 13.20 -17.89 -2.09
CA ALA A 57 12.49 -18.86 -2.90
C ALA A 57 12.04 -18.25 -4.23
N MET A 58 11.37 -17.09 -4.19
CA MET A 58 10.81 -16.43 -5.38
C MET A 58 11.90 -16.02 -6.38
N THR A 59 13.05 -15.54 -5.90
CA THR A 59 14.23 -15.24 -6.74
C THR A 59 14.81 -16.47 -7.45
N LYS A 60 14.48 -17.68 -6.99
CA LYS A 60 14.83 -18.96 -7.62
C LYS A 60 13.66 -19.58 -8.38
N GLY A 61 12.57 -18.84 -8.60
CA GLY A 61 11.35 -19.32 -9.25
C GLY A 61 10.57 -20.34 -8.42
N LYS A 62 10.69 -20.30 -7.08
CA LYS A 62 10.02 -21.24 -6.16
C LYS A 62 9.07 -20.52 -5.21
N TYR A 63 8.00 -21.21 -4.83
CA TYR A 63 7.09 -20.78 -3.77
C TYR A 63 7.24 -21.69 -2.55
N VAL A 64 7.40 -21.10 -1.36
CA VAL A 64 7.54 -21.83 -0.08
C VAL A 64 6.58 -21.33 1.01
N GLY A 65 5.70 -20.37 0.69
CA GLY A 65 4.83 -19.71 1.66
C GLY A 65 5.58 -18.84 2.68
N CYS A 66 4.85 -18.36 3.68
CA CYS A 66 5.40 -17.60 4.80
C CYS A 66 5.72 -18.55 5.97
N SER A 67 6.82 -18.30 6.69
CA SER A 67 7.18 -19.09 7.90
C SER A 67 6.17 -18.96 9.05
N LEU A 68 5.21 -18.03 8.92
CA LEU A 68 4.13 -17.79 9.87
C LEU A 68 2.80 -18.41 9.42
N ASP A 69 2.76 -19.10 8.27
CA ASP A 69 1.56 -19.79 7.82
C ASP A 69 1.14 -20.84 8.86
N GLY A 70 -0.15 -20.85 9.20
CA GLY A 70 -0.71 -21.69 10.27
C GLY A 70 -0.42 -21.19 11.70
N ARG A 71 0.32 -20.09 11.88
CA ARG A 71 0.55 -19.44 13.18
C ARG A 71 -0.31 -18.20 13.41
N ASP A 72 -0.90 -17.67 12.34
CA ASP A 72 -1.76 -16.51 12.38
C ASP A 72 -2.76 -16.49 11.20
N ASP A 73 -3.61 -15.46 11.15
CA ASP A 73 -4.74 -15.39 10.24
C ASP A 73 -4.41 -14.71 8.90
N LYS A 74 -3.16 -14.27 8.69
CA LYS A 74 -2.82 -13.44 7.50
C LYS A 74 -3.08 -14.19 6.21
N LYS A 75 -2.67 -15.46 6.11
CA LYS A 75 -2.81 -16.24 4.87
C LYS A 75 -4.27 -16.33 4.45
N THR A 76 -5.15 -16.70 5.38
CA THR A 76 -6.59 -16.80 5.13
C THR A 76 -7.18 -15.47 4.64
N ILE A 77 -6.80 -14.35 5.25
CA ILE A 77 -7.25 -13.02 4.82
C ILE A 77 -6.76 -12.72 3.40
N MET A 78 -5.48 -13.00 3.09
CA MET A 78 -4.89 -12.78 1.78
C MET A 78 -5.56 -13.61 0.69
N ASP A 79 -5.80 -14.90 0.96
CA ASP A 79 -6.46 -15.81 0.02
C ASP A 79 -7.86 -15.27 -0.36
N ILE A 80 -8.61 -14.72 0.60
CA ILE A 80 -9.92 -14.09 0.33
C ILE A 80 -9.77 -12.75 -0.39
N MET A 81 -8.84 -11.90 0.07
CA MET A 81 -8.65 -10.53 -0.42
C MET A 81 -8.18 -10.48 -1.88
N LEU A 82 -7.29 -11.39 -2.29
CA LEU A 82 -6.81 -11.50 -3.67
C LEU A 82 -7.86 -12.09 -4.62
N ASN A 83 -8.97 -12.63 -4.11
CA ASN A 83 -10.09 -13.12 -4.91
C ASN A 83 -11.24 -12.12 -5.05
N GLN A 84 -11.05 -10.87 -4.60
CA GLN A 84 -12.03 -9.79 -4.74
C GLN A 84 -11.80 -9.00 -6.03
N ASP A 85 -12.86 -8.41 -6.58
CA ASP A 85 -12.74 -7.48 -7.72
C ASP A 85 -12.31 -6.08 -7.26
N ALA A 86 -12.71 -5.70 -6.04
CA ALA A 86 -12.27 -4.47 -5.40
C ALA A 86 -12.09 -4.59 -3.89
N VAL A 87 -11.15 -3.83 -3.34
CA VAL A 87 -10.94 -3.70 -1.88
C VAL A 87 -10.91 -2.24 -1.45
N ILE A 88 -11.72 -1.89 -0.45
CA ILE A 88 -11.73 -0.57 0.18
C ILE A 88 -11.06 -0.68 1.54
N PHE A 89 -9.92 -0.01 1.71
CA PHE A 89 -9.18 -0.01 2.97
C PHE A 89 -9.51 1.23 3.80
N SER A 90 -9.74 1.06 5.10
CA SER A 90 -9.87 2.19 6.02
C SER A 90 -8.99 2.05 7.27
N ALA A 91 -8.34 3.13 7.65
CA ALA A 91 -7.47 3.15 8.84
C ALA A 91 -7.52 4.49 9.57
N PRO A 92 -7.47 4.49 10.91
CA PRO A 92 -7.15 5.70 11.66
C PRO A 92 -5.74 6.21 11.34
N THR A 93 -5.53 7.50 11.55
CA THR A 93 -4.20 8.13 11.46
C THR A 93 -3.58 8.33 12.84
N TYR A 94 -2.35 7.87 13.04
CA TYR A 94 -1.50 8.13 14.21
C TYR A 94 -0.13 8.59 13.72
N ASP A 95 0.40 9.68 14.29
CA ASP A 95 1.72 10.22 13.96
C ASP A 95 1.96 10.38 12.44
N LEU A 96 1.05 11.11 11.77
CA LEU A 96 1.03 11.36 10.33
C LEU A 96 0.77 10.14 9.43
N MET A 97 0.77 8.92 9.98
CA MET A 97 0.71 7.64 9.26
C MET A 97 -0.58 6.87 9.57
N PRO A 98 -0.93 5.81 8.80
CA PRO A 98 -2.00 4.90 9.20
C PRO A 98 -1.58 4.09 10.44
N THR A 99 -2.56 3.47 11.10
CA THR A 99 -2.30 2.67 12.30
C THR A 99 -1.27 1.56 12.08
N ALA A 100 -0.47 1.27 13.11
CA ALA A 100 0.42 0.12 13.12
C ALA A 100 -0.30 -1.21 12.84
N THR A 101 -1.57 -1.38 13.23
CA THR A 101 -2.36 -2.57 12.89
C THR A 101 -2.52 -2.77 11.38
N PHE A 102 -2.81 -1.69 10.65
CA PHE A 102 -2.90 -1.72 9.18
C PHE A 102 -1.52 -2.05 8.57
N LEU A 103 -0.48 -1.32 9.01
CA LEU A 103 0.88 -1.52 8.48
C LEU A 103 1.42 -2.92 8.77
N LYS A 104 1.17 -3.47 9.96
CA LYS A 104 1.56 -4.84 10.33
C LYS A 104 1.00 -5.89 9.37
N PHE A 105 -0.26 -5.75 8.97
CA PHE A 105 -0.87 -6.63 7.98
C PHE A 105 -0.23 -6.43 6.59
N MET A 106 -0.11 -5.18 6.17
CA MET A 106 0.30 -4.85 4.80
C MET A 106 1.80 -4.96 4.52
N HIS A 107 2.67 -4.83 5.54
CA HIS A 107 4.14 -4.96 5.44
C HIS A 107 4.63 -6.40 5.33
N ARG A 108 3.73 -7.38 5.36
CA ARG A 108 4.05 -8.81 5.16
C ARG A 108 3.80 -9.29 3.73
N ASN A 109 3.87 -8.37 2.76
CA ASN A 109 3.77 -8.65 1.33
C ASN A 109 5.03 -8.15 0.62
N LEU A 110 5.48 -8.85 -0.42
CA LEU A 110 6.58 -8.38 -1.28
C LEU A 110 6.03 -7.69 -2.53
N SER A 111 6.79 -6.74 -3.10
CA SER A 111 6.36 -5.99 -4.29
C SER A 111 6.08 -6.87 -5.52
N TYR A 112 6.72 -8.03 -5.63
CA TYR A 112 6.56 -8.97 -6.74
C TYR A 112 5.74 -10.21 -6.38
N GLU A 113 5.22 -10.30 -5.15
CA GLU A 113 4.57 -11.52 -4.66
C GLU A 113 3.29 -11.84 -5.44
N SER A 114 2.40 -10.87 -5.62
CA SER A 114 1.13 -11.11 -6.32
C SER A 114 1.35 -11.49 -7.78
N SER A 115 2.17 -10.73 -8.51
CA SER A 115 2.57 -11.05 -9.89
C SER A 115 3.25 -12.43 -10.00
N PHE A 116 4.07 -12.81 -9.03
CA PHE A 116 4.72 -14.12 -9.01
C PHE A 116 3.70 -15.24 -8.77
N LEU A 117 2.77 -15.07 -7.82
CA LEU A 117 1.72 -16.06 -7.54
C LEU A 117 0.79 -16.26 -8.74
N GLU A 118 0.51 -15.20 -9.50
CA GLU A 118 -0.24 -15.28 -10.76
C GLU A 118 0.56 -16.02 -11.85
N GLU A 119 1.86 -15.74 -12.00
CA GLU A 119 2.74 -16.40 -12.97
C GLU A 119 2.81 -17.92 -12.76
N ILE A 120 2.86 -18.37 -11.50
CA ILE A 120 2.90 -19.80 -11.16
C ILE A 120 1.50 -20.46 -11.04
N GLY A 121 0.43 -19.69 -11.22
CA GLY A 121 -0.95 -20.18 -11.18
C GLY A 121 -1.52 -20.47 -9.79
N GLU A 122 -0.89 -19.99 -8.72
CA GLU A 122 -1.40 -20.10 -7.34
C GLU A 122 -2.55 -19.11 -7.08
N VAL A 123 -2.58 -17.99 -7.81
CA VAL A 123 -3.63 -16.97 -7.74
C VAL A 123 -4.15 -16.70 -9.15
N GLU A 124 -5.47 -16.65 -9.31
CA GLU A 124 -6.08 -16.22 -10.58
C GLU A 124 -5.79 -14.74 -10.82
N HIS A 125 -5.35 -14.40 -12.03
CA HIS A 125 -5.16 -13.02 -12.42
C HIS A 125 -6.47 -12.22 -12.33
N ARG A 126 -6.41 -11.05 -11.67
CA ARG A 126 -7.52 -10.10 -11.61
C ARG A 126 -6.98 -8.68 -11.70
N ASP A 127 -7.64 -7.86 -12.50
CA ASP A 127 -7.42 -6.40 -12.52
C ASP A 127 -8.07 -5.75 -11.29
N ARG A 128 -7.50 -6.01 -10.13
CA ARG A 128 -8.03 -5.57 -8.83
C ARG A 128 -7.92 -4.06 -8.71
N ILE A 129 -9.01 -3.42 -8.30
CA ILE A 129 -9.00 -2.01 -7.95
C ILE A 129 -9.16 -1.81 -6.44
N GLY A 130 -8.82 -0.63 -5.96
CA GLY A 130 -9.07 -0.31 -4.57
C GLY A 130 -9.32 1.17 -4.31
N ALA A 131 -9.72 1.45 -3.08
CA ALA A 131 -9.84 2.80 -2.56
C ALA A 131 -9.38 2.89 -1.11
N LEU A 132 -8.98 4.08 -0.69
CA LEU A 132 -8.40 4.30 0.64
C LEU A 132 -9.22 5.33 1.43
N ILE A 133 -9.44 5.06 2.71
CA ILE A 133 -10.12 5.95 3.65
C ILE A 133 -9.23 6.13 4.89
N ALA A 134 -8.46 7.21 4.94
CA ALA A 134 -7.68 7.60 6.11
C ALA A 134 -8.52 8.51 7.02
N VAL A 135 -8.48 8.29 8.33
CA VAL A 135 -9.37 8.99 9.28
C VAL A 135 -8.62 9.56 10.48
N GLY A 136 -8.72 10.86 10.69
CA GLY A 136 -8.01 11.54 11.77
C GLY A 136 -8.74 12.76 12.33
N GLY A 137 -8.32 13.14 13.54
CA GLY A 137 -8.94 14.22 14.30
C GLY A 137 -8.53 15.64 13.90
N SER A 138 -7.49 15.76 13.09
CA SER A 138 -6.89 17.05 12.73
C SER A 138 -7.02 17.32 11.23
N THR A 139 -6.36 18.35 10.72
CA THR A 139 -6.26 18.64 9.28
C THR A 139 -5.22 17.73 8.61
N ARG A 140 -5.03 17.88 7.29
CA ARG A 140 -3.99 17.16 6.53
C ARG A 140 -2.58 17.39 7.09
N SER A 141 -2.28 18.52 7.74
CA SER A 141 -0.95 18.78 8.31
C SER A 141 -0.52 17.77 9.37
N TRP A 142 -1.49 17.10 10.00
CA TRP A 142 -1.27 16.05 11.01
C TRP A 142 -1.65 14.65 10.51
N GLN A 143 -1.84 14.50 9.19
CA GLN A 143 -2.20 13.25 8.50
C GLN A 143 -1.49 13.12 7.14
N SER A 144 -0.38 13.85 6.96
CA SER A 144 0.21 14.15 5.66
C SER A 144 0.87 12.97 4.95
N MET A 145 1.10 11.86 5.67
CA MET A 145 1.65 10.63 5.12
C MET A 145 0.63 9.48 5.15
N ALA A 146 -0.61 9.72 5.60
CA ALA A 146 -1.53 8.65 5.93
C ALA A 146 -2.00 7.90 4.69
N LEU A 147 -2.51 8.65 3.70
CA LEU A 147 -2.95 8.06 2.43
C LEU A 147 -1.75 7.53 1.63
N GLU A 148 -0.63 8.24 1.68
CA GLU A 148 0.59 7.91 0.96
C GLU A 148 1.18 6.58 1.46
N ALA A 149 1.26 6.39 2.78
CA ALA A 149 1.72 5.14 3.37
C ALA A 149 0.70 3.99 3.15
N MET A 150 -0.61 4.27 3.21
CA MET A 150 -1.61 3.26 2.84
C MET A 150 -1.47 2.83 1.37
N GLN A 151 -1.34 3.79 0.47
CA GLN A 151 -1.25 3.56 -0.97
C GLN A 151 0.02 2.82 -1.36
N ALA A 152 1.16 3.15 -0.74
CA ALA A 152 2.42 2.45 -0.99
C ALA A 152 2.29 0.94 -0.70
N THR A 153 1.50 0.55 0.29
CA THR A 153 1.30 -0.87 0.55
C THR A 153 0.35 -1.59 -0.42
N CYS A 154 -0.38 -0.85 -1.26
CA CYS A 154 -1.33 -1.44 -2.19
C CYS A 154 -0.65 -1.98 -3.46
N PHE A 155 0.49 -1.40 -3.86
CA PHE A 155 1.23 -1.88 -5.03
C PHE A 155 1.91 -3.24 -4.81
N THR A 156 2.08 -3.68 -3.56
CA THR A 156 2.61 -5.03 -3.26
C THR A 156 1.56 -6.13 -3.44
N ASN A 157 0.29 -5.73 -3.62
CA ASN A 157 -0.85 -6.61 -3.81
C ASN A 157 -1.58 -6.34 -5.13
N ASP A 158 -0.93 -5.62 -6.04
CA ASP A 158 -1.43 -5.29 -7.39
C ASP A 158 -2.80 -4.60 -7.42
N PHE A 159 -3.12 -3.81 -6.40
CA PHE A 159 -4.34 -2.98 -6.40
C PHE A 159 -4.12 -1.65 -7.12
N LYS A 160 -4.89 -1.39 -8.17
CA LYS A 160 -5.02 -0.06 -8.77
C LYS A 160 -5.94 0.83 -7.91
N ILE A 161 -5.36 1.78 -7.18
CA ILE A 161 -6.15 2.71 -6.36
C ILE A 161 -6.83 3.76 -7.25
N VAL A 162 -8.16 3.77 -7.27
CA VAL A 162 -8.97 4.65 -8.12
C VAL A 162 -9.57 5.84 -7.37
N ASP A 163 -9.60 5.78 -6.04
CA ASP A 163 -10.10 6.87 -5.20
C ASP A 163 -9.48 6.86 -3.79
N MET A 164 -9.38 8.02 -3.17
CA MET A 164 -8.95 8.21 -1.78
C MET A 164 -9.80 9.25 -1.05
N LEU A 165 -9.99 9.03 0.26
CA LEU A 165 -10.65 9.93 1.20
C LEU A 165 -9.76 10.16 2.41
N LEU A 166 -9.37 11.42 2.63
CA LEU A 166 -8.78 11.87 3.89
C LEU A 166 -9.86 12.50 4.77
N ALA A 167 -10.45 11.72 5.67
CA ALA A 167 -11.44 12.21 6.63
C ALA A 167 -10.74 12.98 7.76
N THR A 168 -10.84 14.31 7.70
CA THR A 168 -10.22 15.22 8.66
C THR A 168 -11.22 15.70 9.71
N ARG A 169 -10.71 16.22 10.84
CA ARG A 169 -11.51 16.92 11.85
C ARG A 169 -12.58 16.06 12.56
N VAL A 170 -12.32 14.77 12.74
CA VAL A 170 -13.22 13.82 13.45
C VAL A 170 -12.53 13.11 14.63
N PRO A 171 -12.03 13.83 15.66
CA PRO A 171 -11.26 13.25 16.77
C PRO A 171 -12.06 12.31 17.68
N ALA A 172 -13.36 12.55 17.87
CA ALA A 172 -14.19 11.77 18.77
C ALA A 172 -14.83 10.56 18.07
N PRO A 173 -15.13 9.47 18.79
CA PRO A 173 -15.83 8.31 18.22
C PRO A 173 -17.14 8.72 17.56
N LYS A 174 -17.42 8.15 16.39
CA LYS A 174 -18.65 8.40 15.61
C LYS A 174 -18.87 9.85 15.15
N GLN A 175 -17.94 10.76 15.41
CA GLN A 175 -18.07 12.18 15.08
C GLN A 175 -18.23 12.45 13.58
N CYS A 176 -17.77 11.55 12.71
CA CYS A 176 -18.00 11.66 11.26
C CYS A 176 -19.49 11.78 10.90
N LEU A 177 -20.41 11.24 11.72
CA LEU A 177 -21.85 11.34 11.51
C LEU A 177 -22.39 12.78 11.62
N LEU A 178 -21.67 13.70 12.27
CA LEU A 178 -22.03 15.11 12.32
C LEU A 178 -21.65 15.88 11.04
N ASN A 179 -20.93 15.23 10.12
CA ASN A 179 -20.45 15.84 8.89
C ASN A 179 -21.06 15.14 7.67
N ASN A 180 -22.19 15.66 7.20
CA ASN A 180 -22.88 15.14 6.03
C ASN A 180 -22.02 15.11 4.77
N ASN A 181 -21.05 16.03 4.63
CA ASN A 181 -20.14 16.03 3.48
C ASN A 181 -19.15 14.86 3.54
N LEU A 182 -18.67 14.47 4.73
CA LEU A 182 -17.83 13.29 4.89
C LEU A 182 -18.61 12.00 4.57
N ILE A 183 -19.86 11.90 5.02
CA ILE A 183 -20.72 10.74 4.70
C ILE A 183 -20.98 10.66 3.19
N LYS A 184 -21.41 11.76 2.56
CA LYS A 184 -21.59 11.81 1.10
C LYS A 184 -20.30 11.46 0.35
N ARG A 185 -19.15 11.94 0.83
CA ARG A 185 -17.87 11.66 0.21
C ARG A 185 -17.47 10.19 0.31
N ALA A 186 -17.73 9.55 1.46
CA ALA A 186 -17.53 8.11 1.63
C ALA A 186 -18.47 7.30 0.72
N HIS A 187 -19.72 7.71 0.58
CA HIS A 187 -20.65 7.11 -0.39
C HIS A 187 -20.09 7.18 -1.82
N GLN A 188 -19.59 8.37 -2.21
CA GLN A 188 -18.97 8.59 -3.52
C GLN A 188 -17.74 7.68 -3.77
N VAL A 189 -16.97 7.34 -2.73
CA VAL A 189 -15.86 6.36 -2.86
C VAL A 189 -16.40 5.02 -3.37
N GLY A 190 -17.51 4.53 -2.79
CA GLY A 190 -18.13 3.29 -3.24
C GLY A 190 -18.74 3.39 -4.64
N GLU A 191 -19.38 4.51 -4.97
CA GLU A 191 -19.86 4.76 -6.35
C GLU A 191 -18.72 4.77 -7.36
N ASN A 192 -17.57 5.35 -7.01
CA ASN A 192 -16.38 5.37 -7.85
C ASN A 192 -15.79 3.97 -8.05
N ILE A 193 -15.78 3.12 -7.02
CA ILE A 193 -15.41 1.70 -7.15
C ILE A 193 -16.32 1.01 -8.16
N MET A 194 -17.65 1.14 -8.02
CA MET A 194 -18.60 0.51 -8.95
C MET A 194 -18.45 1.05 -10.38
N LYS A 195 -18.27 2.37 -10.54
CA LYS A 195 -18.01 2.98 -11.84
C LYS A 195 -16.75 2.42 -12.48
N SER A 196 -15.68 2.24 -11.72
CA SER A 196 -14.44 1.68 -12.25
C SER A 196 -14.55 0.19 -12.57
N LEU A 197 -15.28 -0.59 -11.77
CA LEU A 197 -15.53 -2.02 -12.05
C LEU A 197 -16.33 -2.23 -13.34
N ASN A 198 -17.31 -1.34 -13.61
CA ASN A 198 -18.08 -1.33 -14.84
C ASN A 198 -17.33 -0.70 -16.04
N THR A 199 -16.15 -0.13 -15.82
CA THR A 199 -15.28 0.41 -16.87
C THR A 199 -14.30 -0.67 -17.32
N LYS A 200 -14.09 -0.80 -18.64
CA LYS A 200 -13.06 -1.69 -19.20
C LYS A 200 -11.70 -1.37 -18.60
N VAL A 201 -10.87 -2.39 -18.41
CA VAL A 201 -9.60 -2.30 -17.67
C VAL A 201 -8.69 -1.21 -18.23
N GLU A 202 -8.55 -1.16 -19.55
CA GLU A 202 -7.75 -0.19 -20.29
C GLU A 202 -8.23 1.27 -20.13
N ASP A 203 -9.52 1.46 -19.84
CA ASP A 203 -10.15 2.77 -19.69
C ASP A 203 -10.25 3.22 -18.22
N ARG A 204 -9.85 2.38 -17.27
CA ARG A 204 -9.90 2.70 -15.83
C ARG A 204 -8.92 3.82 -15.50
N LYS A 205 -9.42 4.86 -14.85
CA LYS A 205 -8.67 6.05 -14.44
C LYS A 205 -8.94 6.42 -12.99
N TRP A 206 -8.20 7.42 -12.49
CA TRP A 206 -8.53 8.07 -11.23
C TRP A 206 -9.93 8.68 -11.27
N LEU A 207 -10.71 8.44 -10.22
CA LEU A 207 -12.08 8.93 -10.05
C LEU A 207 -12.24 9.78 -8.78
N GLY A 208 -11.18 9.91 -7.98
CA GLY A 208 -11.17 10.75 -6.80
C GLY A 208 -11.01 12.23 -7.10
N ASP A 209 -10.68 13.01 -6.08
CA ASP A 209 -10.39 14.44 -6.22
C ASP A 209 -9.13 14.64 -7.07
N GLU A 210 -9.25 15.33 -8.20
CA GLU A 210 -8.11 15.67 -9.07
C GLU A 210 -7.07 16.55 -8.35
N LYS A 211 -7.48 17.24 -7.27
CA LYS A 211 -6.63 18.10 -6.43
C LYS A 211 -6.09 17.37 -5.21
N MET A 212 -6.20 16.04 -5.14
CA MET A 212 -5.79 15.23 -3.98
C MET A 212 -4.30 15.40 -3.63
N GLY A 213 -3.44 15.49 -4.63
CA GLY A 213 -2.00 15.55 -4.44
C GLY A 213 -1.24 16.04 -5.67
N TRP A 214 0.07 16.01 -5.58
CA TRP A 214 0.97 16.51 -6.62
C TRP A 214 1.12 15.56 -7.81
N CYS A 215 1.14 14.25 -7.55
CA CYS A 215 1.45 13.26 -8.56
C CYS A 215 0.25 12.99 -9.48
N PRO A 216 0.34 13.23 -10.80
CA PRO A 216 -0.79 12.96 -11.71
C PRO A 216 -0.98 11.46 -11.99
N ASN A 217 -0.06 10.59 -11.56
CA ASN A 217 -0.18 9.14 -11.73
C ASN A 217 -0.92 8.49 -10.55
N CYS A 218 -0.41 8.67 -9.32
CA CYS A 218 -0.98 8.02 -8.14
C CYS A 218 -1.73 8.98 -7.20
N HIS A 219 -1.73 10.29 -7.48
CA HIS A 219 -2.42 11.31 -6.68
C HIS A 219 -1.90 11.46 -5.23
N SER A 220 -0.72 10.92 -4.95
CA SER A 220 0.05 11.19 -3.73
C SER A 220 0.38 12.68 -3.59
N ASN A 221 0.30 13.19 -2.37
CA ASN A 221 0.72 14.55 -2.04
C ASN A 221 2.18 14.62 -1.52
N ALA A 222 2.99 13.57 -1.73
CA ALA A 222 4.39 13.49 -1.33
C ALA A 222 5.33 13.33 -2.53
N LEU A 223 6.23 14.30 -2.69
CA LEU A 223 7.35 14.29 -3.64
C LEU A 223 8.67 14.29 -2.85
N ILE A 224 9.70 13.70 -3.44
CA ILE A 224 11.07 13.70 -2.93
C ILE A 224 12.00 14.34 -3.97
N LEU A 225 13.14 14.84 -3.49
CA LEU A 225 14.27 15.14 -4.38
C LEU A 225 14.78 13.81 -4.94
N GLY A 226 14.98 13.74 -6.25
CA GLY A 226 15.53 12.54 -6.84
C GLY A 226 17.03 12.43 -6.60
N GLU A 227 17.52 11.19 -6.64
CA GLU A 227 18.92 10.82 -6.51
C GLU A 227 19.28 9.88 -7.67
N PRO A 228 20.56 9.79 -8.09
CA PRO A 228 20.98 8.81 -9.08
C PRO A 228 20.64 7.39 -8.62
N GLN A 229 19.88 6.66 -9.44
CA GLN A 229 19.56 5.25 -9.19
C GLN A 229 20.74 4.35 -9.58
N TRP A 230 20.65 3.06 -9.24
CA TRP A 230 21.71 2.06 -9.43
C TRP A 230 22.24 1.92 -10.88
N ASP A 231 21.44 2.28 -11.88
CA ASP A 231 21.78 2.23 -13.30
C ASP A 231 22.06 3.61 -13.91
N GLY A 232 22.17 4.65 -13.07
CA GLY A 232 22.43 6.03 -13.48
C GLY A 232 21.18 6.82 -13.91
N LEU A 233 19.98 6.21 -13.86
CA LEU A 233 18.73 6.94 -14.07
C LEU A 233 18.59 8.05 -13.01
N TYR A 234 18.15 9.23 -13.43
CA TYR A 234 17.97 10.37 -12.54
C TYR A 234 16.82 11.25 -13.03
N PHE A 235 15.97 11.64 -12.08
CA PHE A 235 14.97 12.69 -12.24
C PHE A 235 15.17 13.74 -11.15
N PRO A 236 14.99 15.04 -11.41
CA PRO A 236 15.10 16.07 -10.37
C PRO A 236 14.14 15.84 -9.19
N ILE A 237 12.92 15.37 -9.49
CA ILE A 237 11.86 15.15 -8.53
C ILE A 237 11.21 13.79 -8.80
N GLU A 238 10.94 13.04 -7.74
CA GLU A 238 10.24 11.76 -7.82
C GLU A 238 9.02 11.74 -6.90
N CYS A 239 7.98 11.01 -7.30
CA CYS A 239 6.87 10.73 -6.42
C CYS A 239 7.28 9.69 -5.36
N GLN A 240 7.10 10.03 -4.08
CA GLN A 240 7.44 9.14 -2.97
C GLN A 240 6.72 7.79 -3.04
N VAL A 241 5.48 7.78 -3.52
CA VAL A 241 4.62 6.58 -3.53
C VAL A 241 4.86 5.75 -4.78
N CYS A 242 4.52 6.25 -5.96
CA CYS A 242 4.62 5.47 -7.20
C CYS A 242 6.00 5.48 -7.86
N GLY A 243 6.92 6.36 -7.47
CA GLY A 243 8.24 6.43 -8.09
C GLY A 243 8.26 7.10 -9.47
N ALA A 244 7.14 7.71 -9.89
CA ALA A 244 7.12 8.50 -11.11
C ALA A 244 8.14 9.65 -11.03
N GLY A 245 9.01 9.74 -12.02
CA GLY A 245 10.06 10.76 -12.13
C GLY A 245 9.67 11.92 -13.03
N GLY A 246 10.13 13.12 -12.69
CA GLY A 246 9.81 14.33 -13.42
C GLY A 246 10.45 15.57 -12.80
N ASP A 247 9.77 16.71 -12.97
CA ASP A 247 10.21 17.98 -12.41
C ASP A 247 9.02 18.87 -12.02
N LEU A 248 9.28 19.92 -11.25
CA LEU A 248 8.32 20.96 -10.93
C LEU A 248 8.32 22.03 -12.01
N GLN A 249 7.13 22.34 -12.54
CA GLN A 249 6.93 23.43 -13.47
C GLN A 249 6.02 24.50 -12.87
N LYS A 250 6.36 25.76 -13.12
CA LYS A 250 5.51 26.89 -12.75
C LYS A 250 4.40 27.04 -13.77
N THR A 251 3.16 27.14 -13.31
CA THR A 251 1.98 27.39 -14.15
C THR A 251 1.85 28.88 -14.47
N GLU A 252 1.04 29.22 -15.48
CA GLU A 252 0.79 30.61 -15.89
C GLU A 252 0.22 31.47 -14.76
N ASP A 253 -0.58 30.88 -13.86
CA ASP A 253 -1.13 31.54 -12.66
C ASP A 253 -0.14 31.59 -11.48
N GLY A 254 1.12 31.22 -11.70
CA GLY A 254 2.21 31.33 -10.73
C GLY A 254 2.28 30.20 -9.69
N LYS A 255 1.43 29.19 -9.78
CA LYS A 255 1.49 27.98 -8.94
C LYS A 255 2.55 27.00 -9.46
N TRP A 256 2.78 25.93 -8.71
CA TRP A 256 3.66 24.83 -9.11
C TRP A 256 2.81 23.59 -9.40
N LYS A 257 3.25 22.80 -10.37
CA LYS A 257 2.74 21.45 -10.65
C LYS A 257 3.91 20.49 -10.84
N PHE A 258 3.70 19.23 -10.48
CA PHE A 258 4.64 18.16 -10.85
C PHE A 258 4.29 17.63 -12.24
N VAL A 259 5.28 17.61 -13.12
CA VAL A 259 5.15 17.11 -14.49
C VAL A 259 6.05 15.89 -14.64
N ILE A 260 5.43 14.74 -14.88
CA ILE A 260 6.13 13.49 -15.13
C ILE A 260 6.88 13.61 -16.47
N ALA A 261 8.16 13.22 -16.48
CA ALA A 261 8.95 13.20 -17.71
C ALA A 261 8.41 12.16 -18.71
N GLU A 262 8.78 12.24 -19.98
CA GLU A 262 8.31 11.28 -21.01
C GLU A 262 8.60 9.83 -20.62
N ASN A 263 9.80 9.56 -20.07
CA ASN A 263 10.19 8.26 -19.53
C ASN A 263 9.95 8.13 -18.01
N GLY A 264 9.24 9.07 -17.40
CA GLY A 264 9.09 9.20 -15.94
C GLY A 264 8.37 8.03 -15.26
N LEU A 265 7.64 7.20 -16.02
CA LEU A 265 6.94 6.02 -15.51
C LEU A 265 7.76 4.72 -15.65
N CYS A 266 9.01 4.77 -16.13
CA CYS A 266 9.83 3.55 -16.31
C CYS A 266 10.20 2.81 -15.00
N ARG A 267 9.89 3.42 -13.85
CA ARG A 267 10.08 2.88 -12.49
C ARG A 267 8.77 2.89 -11.67
N ASP A 268 7.62 2.98 -12.34
CA ASP A 268 6.33 3.06 -11.64
C ASP A 268 6.08 1.80 -10.79
N ARG A 269 6.03 1.98 -9.47
CA ARG A 269 5.80 0.91 -8.51
C ARG A 269 4.40 0.32 -8.64
N THR A 270 3.45 1.02 -9.26
CA THR A 270 2.10 0.51 -9.52
C THR A 270 2.04 -0.38 -10.77
N ASP A 271 3.08 -0.36 -11.62
CA ASP A 271 3.23 -1.24 -12.78
C ASP A 271 4.09 -2.48 -12.47
N ILE A 272 3.72 -3.63 -13.05
CA ILE A 272 4.45 -4.90 -12.86
C ILE A 272 5.90 -4.79 -13.34
N ASN A 273 6.16 -4.13 -14.49
CA ASN A 273 7.51 -4.00 -15.02
C ASN A 273 8.37 -3.08 -14.14
N GLY A 274 7.78 -2.02 -13.59
CA GLY A 274 8.46 -1.16 -12.62
C GLY A 274 8.88 -1.93 -11.38
N ARG A 275 8.00 -2.76 -10.81
CA ARG A 275 8.33 -3.64 -9.67
C ARG A 275 9.34 -4.72 -10.04
N ALA A 276 9.28 -5.28 -11.24
CA ALA A 276 10.29 -6.21 -11.73
C ALA A 276 11.68 -5.57 -11.83
N CYS A 277 11.76 -4.27 -12.17
CA CYS A 277 13.04 -3.57 -12.18
C CYS A 277 13.65 -3.42 -10.77
N HIS A 278 12.82 -3.20 -9.75
CA HIS A 278 13.30 -3.21 -8.36
C HIS A 278 13.89 -4.58 -7.97
N GLY A 279 13.34 -5.69 -8.49
CA GLY A 279 13.95 -7.01 -8.33
C GLY A 279 15.35 -7.10 -8.98
N LYS A 280 15.53 -6.51 -10.17
CA LYS A 280 16.82 -6.44 -10.86
C LYS A 280 17.83 -5.59 -10.10
N GLU A 281 17.39 -4.47 -9.54
CA GLU A 281 18.19 -3.62 -8.65
C GLU A 281 18.70 -4.41 -7.45
N ILE A 282 17.81 -5.09 -6.70
CA ILE A 282 18.20 -5.90 -5.54
C ILE A 282 19.23 -6.96 -5.95
N ALA A 283 19.03 -7.66 -7.06
CA ALA A 283 19.97 -8.66 -7.55
C ALA A 283 21.33 -8.05 -7.91
N HIS A 284 21.34 -6.87 -8.55
CA HIS A 284 22.55 -6.13 -8.86
C HIS A 284 23.29 -5.68 -7.59
N THR A 285 22.58 -5.04 -6.65
CA THR A 285 23.12 -4.58 -5.36
C THR A 285 23.66 -5.74 -4.53
N GLN A 286 22.99 -6.90 -4.57
CA GLN A 286 23.46 -8.10 -3.90
C GLN A 286 24.78 -8.61 -4.50
N GLY A 287 25.02 -8.41 -5.81
CA GLY A 287 26.36 -8.37 -6.40
C GLY A 287 27.25 -9.59 -6.16
N GLY A 288 26.69 -10.78 -5.93
CA GLY A 288 27.47 -11.97 -5.57
C GLY A 288 27.91 -12.02 -4.10
N PHE A 289 27.15 -11.41 -3.19
CA PHE A 289 27.39 -11.45 -1.74
C PHE A 289 27.67 -12.87 -1.20
N TYR A 290 27.00 -13.89 -1.75
CA TYR A 290 27.13 -15.29 -1.32
C TYR A 290 28.35 -16.03 -1.91
N THR A 291 29.50 -15.36 -2.05
CA THR A 291 30.78 -16.03 -2.34
C THR A 291 31.43 -16.50 -1.05
N GLU A 292 32.26 -17.55 -1.12
CA GLU A 292 33.01 -18.04 0.05
C GLU A 292 33.90 -16.95 0.67
N GLU A 293 34.53 -16.13 -0.18
CA GLU A 293 35.37 -15.00 0.25
C GLU A 293 34.57 -13.97 1.05
N ASN A 294 33.45 -13.48 0.51
CA ASN A 294 32.61 -12.48 1.18
C ASN A 294 32.08 -13.03 2.52
N LEU A 295 31.61 -14.28 2.53
CA LEU A 295 31.10 -14.93 3.75
C LEU A 295 32.21 -15.11 4.80
N SER A 296 33.45 -15.38 4.39
CA SER A 296 34.60 -15.42 5.29
C SER A 296 34.89 -14.06 5.90
N ILE A 297 34.93 -12.99 5.08
CA ILE A 297 35.13 -11.61 5.55
C ILE A 297 34.03 -11.19 6.52
N VAL A 298 32.78 -11.49 6.21
CA VAL A 298 31.64 -11.19 7.10
C VAL A 298 31.80 -11.93 8.43
N LYS A 299 32.12 -13.23 8.41
CA LYS A 299 32.31 -14.02 9.64
C LYS A 299 33.42 -13.46 10.51
N GLU A 300 34.55 -13.09 9.92
CA GLU A 300 35.69 -12.48 10.63
C GLU A 300 35.31 -11.13 11.25
N LYS A 301 34.75 -10.21 10.46
CA LYS A 301 34.39 -8.86 10.93
C LYS A 301 33.23 -8.87 11.91
N PHE A 302 32.29 -9.81 11.77
CA PHE A 302 31.13 -9.92 12.65
C PHE A 302 31.52 -10.32 14.09
N ALA A 303 32.65 -11.01 14.28
CA ALA A 303 33.13 -11.40 15.61
C ALA A 303 33.18 -10.22 16.59
N LYS A 304 33.66 -9.05 16.12
CA LYS A 304 33.67 -7.81 16.91
C LYS A 304 32.29 -7.44 17.45
N TYR A 305 31.23 -7.62 16.65
CA TYR A 305 29.88 -7.19 17.01
C TYR A 305 29.14 -8.24 17.83
N LYS A 306 29.42 -9.52 17.58
CA LYS A 306 28.80 -10.64 18.30
C LYS A 306 29.05 -10.56 19.81
N ASP A 307 30.24 -10.11 20.20
CA ASP A 307 30.66 -10.06 21.61
C ASP A 307 30.34 -8.71 22.28
N LEU A 308 29.74 -7.75 21.58
CA LEU A 308 29.30 -6.49 22.16
C LEU A 308 28.00 -6.68 22.94
N GLU A 309 28.08 -6.58 24.26
CA GLU A 309 26.91 -6.52 25.13
C GLU A 309 26.65 -5.08 25.61
N PHE A 310 25.38 -4.68 25.55
CA PHE A 310 24.92 -3.40 26.11
C PHE A 310 23.97 -3.69 27.27
N PRO A 311 23.98 -2.89 28.35
CA PRO A 311 22.98 -3.00 29.40
C PRO A 311 21.57 -2.88 28.82
N SER A 312 20.69 -3.81 29.19
CA SER A 312 19.29 -3.80 28.79
C SER A 312 18.37 -3.62 29.98
N ILE A 313 17.16 -3.13 29.73
CA ILE A 313 16.11 -3.05 30.76
C ILE A 313 15.73 -4.48 31.17
N LYS A 314 15.78 -4.78 32.46
CA LYS A 314 15.27 -6.04 33.01
C LYS A 314 13.76 -5.91 33.21
N ILE A 315 13.00 -6.78 32.56
CA ILE A 315 11.56 -6.90 32.79
C ILE A 315 11.36 -8.07 33.75
N GLU A 316 10.88 -7.79 34.96
CA GLU A 316 10.37 -8.82 35.85
C GLU A 316 9.06 -9.33 35.24
N LYS A 317 9.03 -10.61 34.88
CA LYS A 317 7.84 -11.28 34.34
C LYS A 317 7.11 -12.02 35.45
#